data_AF-P73613-F1
#
_entry.id   AF-P73613-F1
#
_cell.length_a   1.000
_cell.length_b   1.000
_cell.length_c   1.000
_cell.angle_alpha   90.00
_cell.angle_beta   90.00
_cell.angle_gamma   90.00
#
_symmetry.space_group_name_H-M   'P 1'
#
loop_
_entity.id
_entity.type
_entity.pdbx_description
1 polymer ?
#
loop_
_entity_poly.entity_id
_entity_poly.type
_entity_poly.pdbx_seq_one_letter_code
_entity_poly.pdbx_strand_id
1 'polypeptide(L)'
;MIADLNTVNLSDLDENLLIKNQFDFPNQTNELNQKPQIKTTKLSDNFNPSQEYFLSLPGELWQHHLTIVAGDTEIHPYERRGGSGGLNKMLVVGLANIQAIRRSHSTKVLLSSPISLDLTQNAFVHTLDYLVECFNQSLLTRTPCLARTYPLGFSVVSLENQHVNGFWFGQKDQDRQALTAIAKESRTVHLPEKIHILVVDTDIKKGTDILAGARALQYVCEWDSQENCLLADTPRQRVALLFNPCLEQQNHGGIGNQGTKKQLDVLQKIVHSKIKLFSSQLQMCENFDDVIGIIKTYRRQVLTAWYHHLQLISEFDDFLVMIRNVVLIIQELPNSSKHQINTREFLQATLANYANEYSEEAKSIQELLDIYLTHENLGAVITKIDQLQQYYQLSEGLGEGGQRVLRCLKLLHKFETFLLATDNQTVLDYLAKLDPDLNNYLPPALRKILDKQKIHLNLLGIRGINLTVYSPQQCLELAINYGQYYNHESQDLRIAFLQEPLIVYH
;
A
#
# COMPACT_ATOMS: atom_id res chain seq x y z
N MET A 1 -21.62 38.31 2.85
CA MET A 1 -22.82 37.47 2.60
C MET A 1 -22.31 36.08 2.33
N ILE A 2 -22.39 35.23 3.36
CA ILE A 2 -21.89 33.86 3.38
C ILE A 2 -22.97 33.03 2.72
N ALA A 3 -22.65 32.38 1.60
CA ALA A 3 -23.57 31.47 0.94
C ALA A 3 -23.45 30.09 1.58
N ASP A 4 -24.60 29.61 2.05
CA ASP A 4 -24.87 28.25 2.52
C ASP A 4 -24.26 27.20 1.58
N LEU A 5 -23.29 26.45 2.11
CA LEU A 5 -22.96 25.13 1.60
C LEU A 5 -23.77 24.13 2.41
N ASN A 6 -24.86 23.68 1.80
CA ASN A 6 -25.71 22.60 2.25
C ASN A 6 -24.87 21.42 2.74
N THR A 7 -25.25 20.95 3.92
CA THR A 7 -24.93 19.68 4.55
C THR A 7 -25.22 18.52 3.61
N VAL A 8 -24.21 18.11 2.84
CA VAL A 8 -24.18 16.76 2.29
C VAL A 8 -23.85 15.83 3.45
N ASN A 9 -24.79 14.95 3.77
CA ASN A 9 -24.63 13.88 4.74
C ASN A 9 -23.43 13.01 4.33
N LEU A 10 -22.30 13.22 4.99
CA LEU A 10 -21.02 12.53 4.75
C LEU A 10 -20.99 11.11 5.34
N SER A 11 -22.15 10.49 5.59
CA SER A 11 -22.22 9.25 6.37
C SER A 11 -21.67 8.03 5.64
N ASP A 12 -21.72 7.96 4.30
CA ASP A 12 -21.45 6.69 3.59
C ASP A 12 -20.68 6.86 2.27
N LEU A 13 -19.86 7.90 2.14
CA LEU A 13 -18.96 8.03 0.99
C LEU A 13 -17.78 7.07 1.11
N ASP A 14 -17.95 5.93 0.43
CA ASP A 14 -17.04 4.82 0.14
C ASP A 14 -15.55 5.23 0.19
N GLU A 15 -14.78 4.65 1.11
CA GLU A 15 -13.33 4.87 1.22
C GLU A 15 -12.57 4.46 -0.07
N ASN A 16 -13.21 3.66 -0.93
CA ASN A 16 -12.72 3.30 -2.26
C ASN A 16 -12.79 4.45 -3.29
N LEU A 17 -13.60 5.48 -3.08
CA LEU A 17 -13.74 6.62 -4.00
C LEU A 17 -12.53 7.56 -3.98
N LEU A 18 -11.82 7.66 -2.86
CA LEU A 18 -10.61 8.50 -2.77
C LEU A 18 -9.44 7.95 -3.58
N ILE A 19 -9.40 6.63 -3.80
CA ILE A 19 -8.38 5.97 -4.64
C ILE A 19 -8.73 6.07 -6.13
N LYS A 20 -10.04 6.04 -6.48
CA LYS A 20 -10.50 6.20 -7.87
C LYS A 20 -10.41 7.64 -8.38
N ASN A 21 -10.75 8.63 -7.56
CA ASN A 21 -10.93 10.02 -8.01
C ASN A 21 -9.64 10.79 -8.34
N GLN A 22 -8.45 10.21 -8.19
CA GLN A 22 -7.19 10.86 -8.58
C GLN A 22 -6.75 10.56 -10.03
N PHE A 23 -7.41 9.64 -10.74
CA PHE A 23 -7.03 9.25 -12.11
C PHE A 23 -8.12 9.48 -13.18
N ASP A 24 -9.29 10.02 -12.83
CA ASP A 24 -10.28 10.42 -13.82
C ASP A 24 -9.89 11.77 -14.45
N PHE A 25 -9.02 11.72 -15.46
CA PHE A 25 -9.06 12.73 -16.50
C PHE A 25 -10.45 12.67 -17.16
N PRO A 26 -11.19 13.78 -17.30
CA PRO A 26 -12.46 13.75 -18.00
C PRO A 26 -12.23 13.46 -19.48
N ASN A 27 -12.30 12.18 -19.86
CA ASN A 27 -12.58 11.76 -21.23
C ASN A 27 -14.03 12.15 -21.52
N GLN A 28 -14.25 13.39 -21.94
CA GLN A 28 -15.48 13.77 -22.61
C GLN A 28 -15.48 13.16 -24.01
N THR A 29 -16.09 11.99 -24.14
CA THR A 29 -16.57 11.48 -25.42
C THR A 29 -18.09 11.57 -25.49
N ASN A 30 -18.56 12.19 -26.58
CA ASN A 30 -19.92 12.29 -27.15
C ASN A 30 -20.79 13.43 -26.57
N GLU A 31 -21.35 14.38 -27.34
CA GLU A 31 -21.81 14.35 -28.74
C GLU A 31 -21.88 15.77 -29.39
N LEU A 32 -21.42 15.83 -30.64
CA LEU A 32 -21.85 16.59 -31.84
C LEU A 32 -22.51 18.00 -31.79
N ASN A 33 -21.92 18.85 -32.65
CA ASN A 33 -22.49 19.91 -33.52
C ASN A 33 -22.43 21.38 -33.06
N GLN A 34 -21.34 22.07 -33.41
CA GLN A 34 -21.27 23.12 -34.45
C GLN A 34 -19.89 23.79 -34.41
N LYS A 35 -19.22 23.85 -35.57
CA LYS A 35 -17.92 24.54 -35.73
C LYS A 35 -18.05 26.02 -35.36
N PRO A 36 -17.01 26.57 -34.70
CA PRO A 36 -16.08 27.40 -35.46
C PRO A 36 -14.73 26.71 -35.56
N GLN A 37 -14.10 26.80 -36.74
CA GLN A 37 -12.72 26.37 -36.95
C GLN A 37 -11.78 27.24 -36.11
N ILE A 38 -11.55 26.83 -34.86
CA ILE A 38 -10.32 27.16 -34.15
C ILE A 38 -9.27 26.24 -34.77
N LYS A 39 -8.22 26.82 -35.36
CA LYS A 39 -7.00 26.08 -35.70
C LYS A 39 -6.44 25.49 -34.40
N THR A 40 -6.87 24.30 -34.03
CA THR A 40 -6.19 23.46 -33.04
C THR A 40 -4.90 22.98 -33.69
N THR A 41 -3.85 23.77 -33.53
CA THR A 41 -2.48 23.31 -33.70
C THR A 41 -2.34 22.03 -32.87
N LYS A 42 -1.97 20.92 -33.52
CA LYS A 42 -1.69 19.64 -32.88
C LYS A 42 -0.59 19.81 -31.83
N LEU A 43 -0.98 20.14 -30.59
CA LEU A 43 -0.13 20.12 -29.41
C LEU A 43 -0.23 18.75 -28.70
N SER A 44 -1.00 17.79 -29.21
CA SER A 44 -1.30 16.53 -28.49
C SER A 44 -0.23 15.44 -28.63
N ASP A 45 0.59 15.45 -29.69
CA ASP A 45 1.40 14.26 -30.03
C ASP A 45 2.83 14.32 -29.48
N ASN A 46 3.29 15.51 -29.03
CA ASN A 46 4.66 15.73 -28.52
C ASN A 46 4.78 15.82 -26.98
N PHE A 47 3.68 15.73 -26.23
CA PHE A 47 3.68 15.78 -24.76
C PHE A 47 3.59 14.42 -24.06
N ASN A 48 3.70 13.32 -24.81
CA ASN A 48 4.01 12.02 -24.24
C ASN A 48 5.52 11.80 -24.33
N PRO A 49 6.33 12.26 -23.36
CA PRO A 49 7.72 11.84 -23.31
C PRO A 49 7.74 10.31 -23.17
N SER A 50 8.40 9.63 -24.10
CA SER A 50 8.80 8.24 -23.91
C SER A 50 9.87 8.24 -22.82
N GLN A 51 9.47 7.96 -21.58
CA GLN A 51 10.42 7.80 -20.49
C GLN A 51 11.21 6.52 -20.73
N GLU A 52 12.50 6.66 -20.98
CA GLU A 52 13.42 5.52 -21.07
C GLU A 52 13.86 5.13 -19.66
N TYR A 53 13.57 3.89 -19.28
CA TYR A 53 14.05 3.32 -18.02
C TYR A 53 15.11 2.28 -18.30
N PHE A 54 16.21 2.36 -17.57
CA PHE A 54 17.27 1.38 -17.63
C PHE A 54 16.94 0.21 -16.71
N LEU A 55 16.44 -0.86 -17.31
CA LEU A 55 16.30 -2.16 -16.67
C LEU A 55 17.55 -2.98 -16.98
N SER A 56 18.07 -3.70 -15.98
CA SER A 56 19.21 -4.60 -16.17
C SER A 56 18.97 -5.93 -15.46
N LEU A 57 19.62 -6.96 -16.00
CA LEU A 57 19.73 -8.30 -15.42
C LEU A 57 21.23 -8.65 -15.28
N PRO A 58 21.58 -9.74 -14.56
CA PRO A 58 22.96 -10.22 -14.47
C PRO A 58 23.54 -10.57 -15.84
N GLY A 59 24.79 -10.16 -16.09
CA GLY A 59 25.44 -10.30 -17.39
C GLY A 59 25.60 -11.75 -17.84
N GLU A 60 25.65 -12.68 -16.89
CA GLU A 60 25.71 -14.13 -17.07
C GLU A 60 24.55 -14.63 -17.95
N LEU A 61 23.36 -14.02 -17.85
CA LEU A 61 22.22 -14.41 -18.68
C LEU A 61 22.47 -14.25 -20.19
N TRP A 62 23.37 -13.35 -20.60
CA TRP A 62 23.76 -13.18 -22.00
C TRP A 62 24.86 -14.14 -22.45
N GLN A 63 25.53 -14.82 -21.52
CA GLN A 63 26.69 -15.67 -21.78
C GLN A 63 26.36 -17.18 -21.81
N HIS A 64 25.10 -17.54 -21.56
CA HIS A 64 24.66 -18.92 -21.58
C HIS A 64 23.88 -19.23 -22.86
N HIS A 65 23.91 -20.50 -23.30
CA HIS A 65 23.09 -20.99 -24.41
C HIS A 65 21.65 -21.32 -23.98
N LEU A 66 21.45 -21.50 -22.69
CA LEU A 66 20.17 -21.85 -22.07
C LEU A 66 20.10 -21.23 -20.68
N THR A 67 18.98 -20.59 -20.37
CA THR A 67 18.64 -20.14 -19.03
C THR A 67 17.40 -20.88 -18.56
N ILE A 68 17.51 -21.53 -17.40
CA ILE A 68 16.37 -22.11 -16.69
C ILE A 68 16.21 -21.36 -15.38
N VAL A 69 15.01 -20.87 -15.12
CA VAL A 69 14.65 -20.15 -13.90
C VAL A 69 13.78 -21.08 -13.07
N ALA A 70 14.36 -21.60 -11.99
CA ALA A 70 13.66 -22.48 -11.06
C ALA A 70 12.99 -21.69 -9.92
N GLY A 71 11.78 -22.07 -9.53
CA GLY A 71 11.10 -21.50 -8.38
C GLY A 71 10.01 -22.40 -7.81
N ASP A 72 9.40 -21.95 -6.72
CA ASP A 72 8.23 -22.59 -6.12
C ASP A 72 6.93 -22.05 -6.75
N THR A 73 5.80 -22.65 -6.41
CA THR A 73 4.46 -22.13 -6.70
C THR A 73 3.68 -22.17 -5.39
N GLU A 74 3.70 -21.04 -4.70
CA GLU A 74 2.98 -20.81 -3.44
C GLU A 74 2.00 -19.67 -3.60
N ILE A 75 0.91 -19.65 -2.85
CA ILE A 75 0.02 -18.48 -2.85
C ILE A 75 0.81 -17.23 -2.41
N HIS A 76 0.57 -16.11 -3.09
CA HIS A 76 1.14 -14.79 -2.77
C HIS A 76 0.07 -13.71 -2.71
N PRO A 77 0.08 -12.80 -1.71
CA PRO A 77 -1.04 -11.87 -1.52
C PRO A 77 -1.14 -10.84 -2.66
N TYR A 78 -0.01 -10.47 -3.28
CA TYR A 78 0.01 -9.55 -4.42
C TYR A 78 -0.17 -10.23 -5.79
N GLU A 79 -0.15 -11.56 -5.88
CA GLU A 79 -0.19 -12.28 -7.17
C GLU A 79 -1.46 -13.12 -7.30
N ARG A 80 -2.55 -12.52 -7.83
CA ARG A 80 -3.87 -13.17 -7.90
C ARG A 80 -3.95 -14.39 -8.81
N ARG A 81 -3.09 -14.50 -9.84
CA ARG A 81 -2.96 -15.75 -10.60
C ARG A 81 -2.57 -16.92 -9.71
N GLY A 82 -2.03 -16.66 -8.52
CA GLY A 82 -2.03 -17.54 -7.35
C GLY A 82 -0.70 -18.20 -7.00
N GLY A 83 0.40 -17.71 -7.54
CA GLY A 83 1.68 -18.41 -7.41
C GLY A 83 2.88 -17.47 -7.38
N SER A 84 3.46 -17.19 -6.20
CA SER A 84 4.85 -16.78 -6.02
C SER A 84 5.79 -17.76 -6.70
N GLY A 85 7.00 -17.33 -7.06
CA GLY A 85 8.06 -18.22 -7.55
C GLY A 85 8.02 -18.55 -9.04
N GLY A 86 7.06 -18.00 -9.79
CA GLY A 86 7.00 -18.14 -11.25
C GLY A 86 8.16 -17.46 -12.00
N LEU A 87 8.35 -17.86 -13.26
CA LEU A 87 9.39 -17.35 -14.15
C LEU A 87 9.46 -15.82 -14.12
N ASN A 88 8.30 -15.17 -14.24
CA ASN A 88 8.21 -13.72 -14.37
C ASN A 88 8.62 -13.01 -13.09
N LYS A 89 8.21 -13.53 -11.94
CA LYS A 89 8.58 -12.97 -10.64
C LYS A 89 10.06 -13.17 -10.36
N MET A 90 10.62 -14.33 -10.68
CA MET A 90 12.04 -14.59 -10.48
C MET A 90 12.92 -13.71 -11.38
N LEU A 91 12.53 -13.47 -12.64
CA LEU A 91 13.25 -12.55 -13.52
C LEU A 91 13.19 -11.09 -13.04
N VAL A 92 11.99 -10.59 -12.70
CA VAL A 92 11.79 -9.17 -12.35
C VAL A 92 12.20 -8.85 -10.92
N VAL A 93 11.88 -9.73 -9.97
CA VAL A 93 12.06 -9.48 -8.53
C VAL A 93 13.30 -10.17 -7.99
N GLY A 94 13.63 -11.35 -8.52
CA GLY A 94 14.77 -12.13 -8.07
C GLY A 94 16.10 -11.73 -8.71
N LEU A 95 16.10 -11.30 -9.98
CA LEU A 95 17.33 -11.05 -10.75
C LEU A 95 17.50 -9.62 -11.24
N ALA A 96 16.41 -8.94 -11.60
CA ALA A 96 16.52 -7.60 -12.16
C ALA A 96 16.96 -6.55 -11.13
N ASN A 97 17.44 -5.42 -11.64
CA ASN A 97 17.86 -4.31 -10.81
C ASN A 97 16.72 -3.70 -9.98
N ILE A 98 17.10 -2.85 -9.02
CA ILE A 98 16.18 -2.16 -8.12
C ILE A 98 15.07 -1.37 -8.85
N GLN A 99 15.32 -0.90 -10.07
CA GLN A 99 14.33 -0.18 -10.87
C GLN A 99 13.17 -1.08 -11.32
N ALA A 100 13.43 -2.33 -11.68
CA ALA A 100 12.40 -3.31 -12.00
C ALA A 100 11.56 -3.68 -10.76
N ILE A 101 12.23 -3.78 -9.60
CA ILE A 101 11.57 -4.03 -8.31
C ILE A 101 10.67 -2.86 -7.92
N ARG A 102 11.17 -1.62 -7.99
CA ARG A 102 10.39 -0.40 -7.68
C ARG A 102 9.11 -0.29 -8.52
N ARG A 103 9.18 -0.64 -9.80
CA ARG A 103 8.03 -0.64 -10.72
C ARG A 103 7.01 -1.70 -10.36
N SER A 104 7.45 -2.94 -10.20
CA SER A 104 6.56 -4.05 -9.85
C SER A 104 5.97 -3.90 -8.45
N HIS A 105 6.63 -3.16 -7.58
CA HIS A 105 6.22 -2.98 -6.19
C HIS A 105 6.02 -1.50 -5.83
N SER A 106 5.46 -0.70 -6.75
CA SER A 106 5.13 0.68 -6.43
C SER A 106 3.90 0.75 -5.51
N THR A 107 3.71 1.88 -4.83
CA THR A 107 2.52 2.11 -4.01
C THR A 107 1.25 1.95 -4.85
N LYS A 108 1.22 2.56 -6.05
CA LYS A 108 0.11 2.42 -7.02
C LYS A 108 -0.14 0.98 -7.43
N VAL A 109 0.91 0.19 -7.65
CA VAL A 109 0.78 -1.21 -8.10
C VAL A 109 0.27 -2.11 -6.97
N LEU A 110 0.88 -2.04 -5.79
CA LEU A 110 0.56 -2.96 -4.69
C LEU A 110 -0.73 -2.60 -3.95
N LEU A 111 -1.16 -1.35 -3.99
CA LEU A 111 -2.45 -0.93 -3.45
C LEU A 111 -3.59 -1.02 -4.47
N SER A 112 -3.30 -1.35 -5.73
CA SER A 112 -4.35 -1.55 -6.74
C SER A 112 -5.29 -2.69 -6.31
N SER A 113 -6.58 -2.37 -6.23
CA SER A 113 -7.61 -3.38 -6.04
C SER A 113 -8.03 -3.90 -7.42
N PRO A 114 -8.07 -5.22 -7.63
CA PRO A 114 -8.55 -5.80 -8.87
C PRO A 114 -10.05 -5.51 -9.06
N ILE A 115 -10.45 -5.33 -10.32
CA ILE A 115 -11.82 -4.91 -10.69
C ILE A 115 -12.84 -6.03 -10.47
N SER A 116 -12.41 -7.30 -10.50
CA SER A 116 -13.27 -8.47 -10.29
C SER A 116 -12.46 -9.65 -9.71
N LEU A 117 -13.15 -10.56 -9.00
CA LEU A 117 -12.59 -11.80 -8.44
C LEU A 117 -12.12 -12.80 -9.50
N ASP A 118 -12.77 -12.81 -10.67
CA ASP A 118 -12.47 -13.75 -11.75
C ASP A 118 -11.21 -13.38 -12.54
N LEU A 119 -10.71 -12.15 -12.35
CA LEU A 119 -9.50 -11.68 -13.00
C LEU A 119 -8.26 -12.24 -12.29
N THR A 120 -7.56 -13.13 -13.00
CA THR A 120 -6.26 -13.66 -12.59
C THR A 120 -5.13 -12.62 -12.73
N GLN A 121 -5.35 -11.55 -13.51
CA GLN A 121 -4.42 -10.44 -13.68
C GLN A 121 -4.85 -9.22 -12.84
N ASN A 122 -3.97 -8.81 -11.92
CA ASN A 122 -4.02 -7.51 -11.24
C ASN A 122 -2.85 -6.63 -11.72
N ALA A 123 -2.75 -5.37 -11.26
CA ALA A 123 -1.70 -4.47 -11.73
C ALA A 123 -0.29 -5.01 -11.44
N PHE A 124 -0.11 -5.75 -10.36
CA PHE A 124 1.15 -6.43 -10.04
C PHE A 124 1.54 -7.44 -11.14
N VAL A 125 0.64 -8.37 -11.46
CA VAL A 125 0.85 -9.38 -12.50
C VAL A 125 1.07 -8.72 -13.87
N HIS A 126 0.25 -7.75 -14.23
CA HIS A 126 0.39 -7.02 -15.49
C HIS A 126 1.76 -6.33 -15.60
N THR A 127 2.22 -5.70 -14.52
CA THR A 127 3.52 -5.03 -14.48
C THR A 127 4.67 -6.05 -14.61
N LEU A 128 4.57 -7.20 -13.95
CA LEU A 128 5.56 -8.27 -14.10
C LEU A 128 5.62 -8.77 -15.55
N ASP A 129 4.47 -9.08 -16.15
CA ASP A 129 4.39 -9.62 -17.50
C ASP A 129 4.96 -8.62 -18.52
N TYR A 130 4.65 -7.32 -18.37
CA TYR A 130 5.22 -6.25 -19.20
C TYR A 130 6.75 -6.14 -19.07
N LEU A 131 7.29 -6.15 -17.84
CA LEU A 131 8.74 -6.04 -17.62
C LEU A 131 9.49 -7.26 -18.17
N VAL A 132 8.91 -8.46 -18.05
CA VAL A 132 9.48 -9.68 -18.61
C VAL A 132 9.51 -9.63 -20.13
N GLU A 133 8.46 -9.13 -20.77
CA GLU A 133 8.45 -8.97 -22.22
C GLU A 133 9.60 -8.06 -22.68
N CYS A 134 9.84 -6.94 -21.98
CA CYS A 134 10.99 -6.07 -22.24
C CYS A 134 12.34 -6.81 -22.11
N PHE A 135 12.51 -7.63 -21.07
CA PHE A 135 13.72 -8.44 -20.89
C PHE A 135 13.90 -9.49 -21.97
N ASN A 136 12.82 -10.20 -22.31
CA ASN A 136 12.77 -11.21 -23.35
C ASN A 136 13.19 -10.63 -24.70
N GLN A 137 12.64 -9.47 -25.08
CA GLN A 137 13.05 -8.78 -26.30
C GLN A 137 14.54 -8.38 -26.27
N SER A 138 15.06 -7.95 -25.12
CA SER A 138 16.49 -7.64 -24.97
C SER A 138 17.39 -8.88 -25.14
N LEU A 139 17.00 -10.02 -24.56
CA LEU A 139 17.73 -11.29 -24.67
C LEU A 139 17.72 -11.85 -26.10
N LEU A 140 16.63 -11.65 -26.86
CA LEU A 140 16.57 -12.05 -28.27
C LEU A 140 17.42 -11.19 -29.19
N THR A 141 17.42 -9.87 -28.98
CA THR A 141 17.89 -8.91 -29.99
C THR A 141 19.29 -8.38 -29.72
N ARG A 142 19.75 -8.35 -28.47
CA ARG A 142 21.02 -7.72 -28.11
C ARG A 142 22.21 -8.64 -28.37
N THR A 143 23.18 -8.17 -29.15
CA THR A 143 24.48 -8.84 -29.32
C THR A 143 25.41 -8.41 -28.16
N PRO A 144 26.18 -9.32 -27.53
CA PRO A 144 26.43 -10.72 -27.88
C PRO A 144 25.65 -11.73 -27.01
N CYS A 145 24.30 -11.67 -26.94
CA CYS A 145 23.56 -12.77 -26.31
C CYS A 145 23.80 -14.08 -27.07
N LEU A 146 24.32 -15.10 -26.37
CA LEU A 146 24.57 -16.44 -26.94
C LEU A 146 23.29 -17.26 -27.07
N ALA A 147 22.38 -17.18 -26.09
CA ALA A 147 21.13 -17.93 -26.07
C ALA A 147 20.20 -17.54 -27.22
N ARG A 148 20.00 -16.23 -27.44
CA ARG A 148 18.98 -15.68 -28.37
C ARG A 148 17.62 -16.39 -28.26
N THR A 149 17.24 -16.78 -27.05
CA THR A 149 15.98 -17.45 -26.72
C THR A 149 15.45 -16.89 -25.42
N TYR A 150 14.14 -17.03 -25.19
CA TYR A 150 13.54 -16.74 -23.90
C TYR A 150 14.00 -17.76 -22.84
N PRO A 151 14.18 -17.32 -21.59
CA PRO A 151 14.41 -18.23 -20.46
C PRO A 151 13.26 -19.23 -20.30
N LEU A 152 13.58 -20.44 -19.85
CA LEU A 152 12.60 -21.45 -19.49
C LEU A 152 12.29 -21.36 -18.00
N GLY A 153 11.02 -21.33 -17.64
CA GLY A 153 10.58 -21.49 -16.26
C GLY A 153 10.52 -22.97 -15.87
N PHE A 154 10.92 -23.26 -14.64
CA PHE A 154 10.68 -24.53 -13.96
C PHE A 154 10.07 -24.23 -12.59
N SER A 155 8.84 -24.66 -12.35
CA SER A 155 8.19 -24.43 -11.06
C SER A 155 7.61 -25.71 -10.48
N VAL A 156 7.66 -25.84 -9.16
CA VAL A 156 7.05 -26.95 -8.42
C VAL A 156 5.96 -26.43 -7.49
N VAL A 157 4.89 -27.21 -7.30
CA VAL A 157 3.95 -26.99 -6.20
C VAL A 157 4.23 -28.02 -5.13
N SER A 158 4.42 -27.52 -3.91
CA SER A 158 4.51 -28.36 -2.72
C SER A 158 3.33 -28.06 -1.82
N LEU A 159 2.55 -29.09 -1.47
CA LEU A 159 1.49 -28.99 -0.48
C LEU A 159 2.04 -29.31 0.92
N GLU A 160 1.16 -29.50 1.90
CA GLU A 160 1.54 -29.88 3.26
C GLU A 160 2.53 -31.07 3.24
N ASN A 161 3.59 -30.98 4.06
CA ASN A 161 4.73 -31.91 4.17
C ASN A 161 5.89 -31.77 3.15
N GLN A 162 5.95 -30.69 2.37
CA GLN A 162 7.05 -30.41 1.41
C GLN A 162 7.21 -31.47 0.29
N HIS A 163 6.22 -32.34 0.09
CA HIS A 163 6.19 -33.22 -1.07
C HIS A 163 5.88 -32.41 -2.32
N VAL A 164 6.56 -32.72 -3.43
CA VAL A 164 6.26 -32.11 -4.73
C VAL A 164 5.01 -32.79 -5.29
N ASN A 165 3.92 -32.04 -5.39
CA ASN A 165 2.62 -32.52 -5.89
C ASN A 165 2.45 -32.31 -7.40
N GLY A 166 3.31 -31.50 -8.00
CA GLY A 166 3.31 -31.23 -9.43
C GLY A 166 4.47 -30.34 -9.84
N PHE A 167 4.73 -30.29 -11.14
CA PHE A 167 5.71 -29.38 -11.71
C PHE A 167 5.19 -28.79 -13.03
N TRP A 168 5.74 -27.65 -13.39
CA TRP A 168 5.56 -26.98 -14.66
C TRP A 168 6.94 -26.67 -15.26
N PHE A 169 7.07 -26.85 -16.57
CA PHE A 169 8.26 -26.50 -17.33
C PHE A 169 7.85 -25.86 -18.66
N GLY A 170 8.25 -24.61 -18.91
CA GLY A 170 7.85 -23.91 -20.13
C GLY A 170 8.28 -22.44 -20.19
N GLN A 171 7.98 -21.76 -21.29
CA GLN A 171 8.34 -20.35 -21.52
C GLN A 171 7.25 -19.37 -21.09
N LYS A 172 6.00 -19.83 -20.98
CA LYS A 172 4.85 -18.97 -20.71
C LYS A 172 4.33 -19.22 -19.31
N ASP A 173 4.49 -18.23 -18.42
CA ASP A 173 4.03 -18.33 -17.03
C ASP A 173 2.49 -18.52 -16.93
N GLN A 174 1.74 -18.26 -18.00
CA GLN A 174 0.32 -18.62 -18.13
C GLN A 174 0.10 -20.14 -18.03
N ASP A 175 1.02 -20.96 -18.56
CA ASP A 175 0.92 -22.42 -18.54
C ASP A 175 1.12 -22.97 -17.10
N ARG A 176 1.73 -22.18 -16.20
CA ARG A 176 1.86 -22.49 -14.76
C ARG A 176 0.54 -22.32 -13.99
N GLN A 177 -0.50 -21.76 -14.60
CA GLN A 177 -1.79 -21.56 -13.92
C GLN A 177 -2.44 -22.88 -13.49
N ALA A 178 -2.24 -23.97 -14.24
CA ALA A 178 -2.72 -25.29 -13.84
C ALA A 178 -2.08 -25.78 -12.53
N LEU A 179 -0.77 -25.56 -12.38
CA LEU A 179 -0.04 -25.87 -11.15
C LEU A 179 -0.52 -25.02 -9.98
N THR A 180 -0.83 -23.76 -10.26
CA THR A 180 -1.38 -22.83 -9.29
C THR A 180 -2.78 -23.22 -8.83
N ALA A 181 -3.62 -23.74 -9.73
CA ALA A 181 -4.97 -24.20 -9.39
C ALA A 181 -4.94 -25.28 -8.29
N ILE A 182 -3.97 -26.19 -8.34
CA ILE A 182 -3.75 -27.22 -7.30
C ILE A 182 -3.48 -26.57 -5.94
N ALA A 183 -2.60 -25.56 -5.89
CA ALA A 183 -2.30 -24.83 -4.66
C ALA A 183 -3.51 -24.04 -4.12
N LYS A 184 -4.36 -23.52 -5.02
CA LYS A 184 -5.57 -22.78 -4.66
C LYS A 184 -6.64 -23.71 -4.09
N GLU A 185 -6.88 -24.86 -4.72
CA GLU A 185 -7.93 -25.80 -4.32
C GLU A 185 -7.72 -26.26 -2.87
N SER A 186 -6.49 -26.58 -2.48
CA SER A 186 -6.17 -26.98 -1.11
C SER A 186 -6.28 -25.86 -0.06
N ARG A 187 -6.43 -24.60 -0.48
CA ARG A 187 -6.43 -23.42 0.43
C ARG A 187 -7.64 -22.51 0.23
N THR A 188 -8.64 -22.96 -0.51
CA THR A 188 -9.89 -22.23 -0.71
C THR A 188 -10.88 -22.62 0.37
N VAL A 189 -11.42 -21.62 1.07
CA VAL A 189 -12.42 -21.81 2.12
C VAL A 189 -13.62 -20.91 1.85
N HIS A 190 -14.81 -21.46 2.04
CA HIS A 190 -16.07 -20.72 1.97
C HIS A 190 -16.53 -20.33 3.39
N LEU A 191 -16.85 -19.05 3.59
CA LEU A 191 -17.39 -18.55 4.84
C LEU A 191 -18.87 -18.18 4.66
N PRO A 192 -19.77 -18.73 5.48
CA PRO A 192 -21.20 -18.48 5.34
C PRO A 192 -21.62 -17.08 5.83
N GLU A 193 -20.76 -16.39 6.59
CA GLU A 193 -21.07 -15.13 7.26
C GLU A 193 -19.85 -14.20 7.32
N LYS A 194 -20.12 -12.90 7.43
CA LYS A 194 -19.08 -11.86 7.54
C LYS A 194 -18.33 -11.92 8.87
N ILE A 195 -17.01 -11.75 8.80
CA ILE A 195 -16.12 -11.78 9.95
C ILE A 195 -16.05 -10.38 10.62
N HIS A 196 -16.20 -10.37 11.94
CA HIS A 196 -16.01 -9.18 12.78
C HIS A 196 -14.64 -9.20 13.45
N ILE A 197 -14.22 -10.35 13.94
CA ILE A 197 -12.94 -10.52 14.62
C ILE A 197 -12.13 -11.58 13.90
N LEU A 198 -10.94 -11.20 13.44
CA LEU A 198 -10.02 -12.11 12.78
C LEU A 198 -8.83 -12.36 13.70
N VAL A 199 -8.69 -13.60 14.16
CA VAL A 199 -7.58 -14.05 14.99
C VAL A 199 -6.59 -14.79 14.10
N VAL A 200 -5.32 -14.40 14.16
CA VAL A 200 -4.28 -14.90 13.27
C VAL A 200 -3.08 -15.35 14.08
N ASP A 201 -2.52 -16.49 13.69
CA ASP A 201 -1.21 -16.95 14.16
C ASP A 201 -0.17 -16.72 13.06
N THR A 202 1.07 -16.47 13.45
CA THR A 202 2.17 -16.28 12.50
C THR A 202 2.66 -17.59 11.92
N ASP A 203 2.89 -17.58 10.61
CA ASP A 203 3.69 -18.63 9.96
C ASP A 203 5.18 -18.42 10.31
N ILE A 204 5.65 -19.18 11.30
CA ILE A 204 7.04 -19.15 11.79
C ILE A 204 8.06 -19.30 10.66
N LYS A 205 7.72 -20.01 9.56
CA LYS A 205 8.65 -20.24 8.43
C LYS A 205 8.81 -19.01 7.53
N LYS A 206 7.90 -18.03 7.59
CA LYS A 206 7.88 -16.87 6.69
C LYS A 206 8.27 -15.56 7.38
N GLY A 207 8.84 -15.67 8.58
CA GLY A 207 9.30 -14.56 9.39
C GLY A 207 8.31 -14.20 10.51
N THR A 208 8.86 -13.66 11.59
CA THR A 208 8.12 -13.22 12.78
C THR A 208 8.22 -11.72 13.01
N ASP A 209 8.84 -10.90 12.16
CA ASP A 209 8.69 -9.44 12.33
C ASP A 209 7.21 -9.01 12.26
N ILE A 210 6.86 -7.86 12.86
CA ILE A 210 5.47 -7.35 12.96
C ILE A 210 4.70 -7.47 11.63
N LEU A 211 5.30 -7.00 10.53
CA LEU A 211 4.61 -6.93 9.25
C LEU A 211 4.73 -8.24 8.50
N ALA A 212 5.84 -8.96 8.58
CA ALA A 212 5.99 -10.31 8.03
C ALA A 212 4.94 -11.26 8.60
N GLY A 213 4.76 -11.24 9.93
CA GLY A 213 3.76 -12.03 10.64
C GLY A 213 2.32 -11.66 10.27
N ALA A 214 2.05 -10.41 9.91
CA ALA A 214 0.73 -9.96 9.47
C ALA A 214 0.37 -10.38 8.02
N ARG A 215 1.18 -11.24 7.37
CA ARG A 215 0.95 -11.65 5.96
C ARG A 215 -0.41 -12.32 5.75
N ALA A 216 -0.88 -13.16 6.69
CA ALA A 216 -2.17 -13.83 6.56
C ALA A 216 -3.35 -12.84 6.62
N LEU A 217 -3.27 -11.81 7.47
CA LEU A 217 -4.25 -10.71 7.48
C LEU A 217 -4.32 -9.99 6.13
N GLN A 218 -3.17 -9.82 5.47
CA GLN A 218 -3.14 -9.20 4.14
C GLN A 218 -4.02 -9.95 3.15
N TYR A 219 -3.98 -11.30 3.13
CA TYR A 219 -4.80 -12.08 2.21
C TYR A 219 -6.28 -11.78 2.36
N VAL A 220 -6.78 -11.74 3.60
CA VAL A 220 -8.17 -11.39 3.84
C VAL A 220 -8.49 -10.00 3.30
N CYS A 221 -7.59 -9.01 3.45
CA CYS A 221 -7.78 -7.68 2.87
C CYS A 221 -7.80 -7.66 1.34
N GLU A 222 -7.03 -8.52 0.66
CA GLU A 222 -6.99 -8.60 -0.83
C GLU A 222 -8.22 -9.32 -1.42
N TRP A 223 -8.82 -10.22 -0.64
CA TRP A 223 -10.02 -10.97 -1.03
C TRP A 223 -11.30 -10.27 -0.62
N ASP A 224 -11.28 -9.45 0.44
CA ASP A 224 -12.40 -8.63 0.89
C ASP A 224 -12.67 -7.48 -0.09
N SER A 225 -13.72 -7.65 -0.88
CA SER A 225 -14.13 -6.74 -1.96
C SER A 225 -15.64 -6.57 -1.99
N GLN A 226 -16.15 -5.65 -2.80
CA GLN A 226 -17.60 -5.46 -2.97
C GLN A 226 -18.30 -6.73 -3.49
N GLU A 227 -17.60 -7.58 -4.24
CA GLU A 227 -18.12 -8.86 -4.76
C GLU A 227 -17.93 -10.03 -3.78
N ASN A 228 -16.99 -9.91 -2.84
CA ASN A 228 -16.62 -10.94 -1.87
C ASN A 228 -16.50 -10.30 -0.48
N CYS A 229 -17.65 -9.99 0.10
CA CYS A 229 -17.80 -9.28 1.36
C CYS A 229 -17.42 -10.16 2.55
N LEU A 230 -16.13 -10.38 2.76
CA LEU A 230 -15.61 -11.27 3.81
C LEU A 230 -15.70 -10.65 5.20
N LEU A 231 -15.41 -9.36 5.29
CA LEU A 231 -15.39 -8.62 6.53
C LEU A 231 -16.74 -7.93 6.75
N ALA A 232 -17.07 -7.63 8.02
CA ALA A 232 -18.25 -6.84 8.39
C ALA A 232 -18.33 -5.53 7.59
N ASP A 233 -19.51 -4.97 7.36
CA ASP A 233 -19.69 -3.91 6.36
C ASP A 233 -18.89 -2.63 6.62
N THR A 234 -18.65 -2.29 7.89
CA THR A 234 -17.90 -1.08 8.25
C THR A 234 -16.56 -1.41 8.91
N PRO A 235 -15.49 -0.64 8.64
CA PRO A 235 -14.18 -0.81 9.30
C PRO A 235 -14.26 -0.85 10.84
N ARG A 236 -15.17 -0.05 11.41
CA ARG A 236 -15.43 0.03 12.85
C ARG A 236 -15.81 -1.32 13.46
N GLN A 237 -16.50 -2.17 12.72
CA GLN A 237 -16.93 -3.49 13.19
C GLN A 237 -15.81 -4.54 13.17
N ARG A 238 -14.60 -4.17 12.73
CA ARG A 238 -13.54 -5.12 12.41
C ARG A 238 -12.35 -4.99 13.35
N VAL A 239 -12.00 -6.11 13.99
CA VAL A 239 -10.84 -6.24 14.88
C VAL A 239 -9.93 -7.35 14.36
N ALA A 240 -8.63 -7.08 14.27
CA ALA A 240 -7.62 -8.10 14.00
C ALA A 240 -6.80 -8.37 15.27
N LEU A 241 -6.62 -9.64 15.63
CA LEU A 241 -5.73 -10.08 16.70
C LEU A 241 -4.65 -10.99 16.12
N LEU A 242 -3.39 -10.54 16.15
CA LEU A 242 -2.24 -11.28 15.67
C LEU A 242 -1.40 -11.77 16.85
N PHE A 243 -1.23 -13.08 16.97
CA PHE A 243 -0.21 -13.69 17.83
C PHE A 243 1.09 -13.78 17.05
N ASN A 244 2.12 -13.05 17.49
CA ASN A 244 3.41 -13.03 16.82
C ASN A 244 4.55 -12.87 17.85
N PRO A 245 5.46 -13.84 17.98
CA PRO A 245 6.52 -13.76 18.97
C PRO A 245 7.58 -12.69 18.62
N CYS A 246 7.65 -12.20 17.38
CA CYS A 246 8.56 -11.11 17.00
C CYS A 246 10.03 -11.36 17.36
N LEU A 247 10.54 -12.56 17.03
CA LEU A 247 11.86 -13.03 17.47
C LEU A 247 13.01 -12.67 16.53
N GLU A 248 12.73 -12.04 15.40
CA GLU A 248 13.76 -11.69 14.41
C GLU A 248 14.69 -10.58 14.93
N GLN A 249 15.85 -10.99 15.47
CA GLN A 249 16.86 -10.07 15.99
C GLN A 249 17.45 -9.15 14.90
N GLN A 250 17.63 -9.67 13.69
CA GLN A 250 18.11 -8.90 12.54
C GLN A 250 17.20 -7.72 12.18
N ASN A 251 15.92 -7.81 12.59
CA ASN A 251 14.89 -6.81 12.36
C ASN A 251 14.75 -5.87 13.55
N HIS A 252 15.86 -5.31 14.04
CA HIS A 252 15.86 -4.36 15.16
C HIS A 252 15.14 -4.88 16.42
N GLY A 253 15.30 -6.17 16.72
CA GLY A 253 14.60 -6.81 17.84
C GLY A 253 13.11 -7.00 17.59
N GLY A 254 12.71 -7.45 16.40
CA GLY A 254 11.32 -7.74 16.02
C GLY A 254 10.57 -6.61 15.29
N ILE A 255 11.17 -5.42 15.16
CA ILE A 255 10.61 -4.23 14.52
C ILE A 255 11.10 -4.11 13.06
N GLY A 256 10.60 -4.97 12.17
CA GLY A 256 10.83 -4.91 10.72
C GLY A 256 12.31 -4.77 10.28
N ASN A 257 12.56 -4.68 8.98
CA ASN A 257 13.91 -4.33 8.50
C ASN A 257 14.10 -2.81 8.40
N GLN A 258 15.31 -2.35 8.02
CA GLN A 258 15.66 -0.93 8.00
C GLN A 258 14.69 -0.07 7.17
N GLY A 259 14.32 -0.54 5.96
CA GLY A 259 13.35 0.14 5.11
C GLY A 259 11.98 0.23 5.78
N THR A 260 11.48 -0.88 6.32
CA THR A 260 10.22 -0.93 7.09
C THR A 260 10.23 0.06 8.24
N LYS A 261 11.27 -0.01 9.08
CA LYS A 261 11.40 0.83 10.26
C LYS A 261 11.45 2.32 9.89
N LYS A 262 12.21 2.70 8.86
CA LYS A 262 12.27 4.08 8.36
C LYS A 262 10.87 4.61 8.05
N GLN A 263 10.03 3.82 7.38
CA GLN A 263 8.69 4.27 7.00
C GLN A 263 7.69 4.26 8.18
N LEU A 264 7.82 3.34 9.14
CA LEU A 264 7.02 3.37 10.37
C LEU A 264 7.43 4.52 11.29
N ASP A 265 8.70 4.90 11.34
CA ASP A 265 9.18 6.06 12.08
C ASP A 265 8.66 7.38 11.45
N VAL A 266 8.44 7.42 10.13
CA VAL A 266 7.72 8.52 9.47
C VAL A 266 6.25 8.54 9.89
N LEU A 267 5.56 7.40 9.88
CA LEU A 267 4.17 7.31 10.36
C LEU A 267 4.04 7.83 11.80
N GLN A 268 4.95 7.42 12.68
CA GLN A 268 5.02 7.91 14.05
C GLN A 268 5.13 9.45 14.13
N LYS A 269 5.99 10.07 13.31
CA LYS A 269 6.11 11.53 13.28
C LYS A 269 4.80 12.20 12.86
N ILE A 270 4.12 11.64 11.85
CA ILE A 270 2.82 12.13 11.39
C ILE A 270 1.75 11.98 12.50
N VAL A 271 1.70 10.83 13.18
CA VAL A 271 0.80 10.59 14.31
C VAL A 271 1.03 11.63 15.42
N HIS A 272 2.28 11.78 15.87
CA HIS A 272 2.61 12.71 16.94
C HIS A 272 2.34 14.17 16.60
N SER A 273 2.56 14.59 15.34
CA SER A 273 2.24 15.95 14.92
C SER A 273 0.73 16.19 14.97
N LYS A 274 -0.09 15.20 14.60
CA LYS A 274 -1.56 15.30 14.68
C LYS A 274 -2.09 15.25 16.10
N ILE A 275 -1.59 14.36 16.97
CA ILE A 275 -2.03 14.30 18.39
C ILE A 275 -1.91 15.65 19.08
N LYS A 276 -0.81 16.39 18.83
CA LYS A 276 -0.62 17.73 19.38
C LYS A 276 -1.70 18.73 18.96
N LEU A 277 -2.34 18.54 17.81
CA LEU A 277 -3.37 19.42 17.28
C LEU A 277 -4.77 19.13 17.84
N PHE A 278 -5.07 17.87 18.17
CA PHE A 278 -6.43 17.46 18.55
C PHE A 278 -6.58 17.04 20.02
N SER A 279 -5.49 16.96 20.79
CA SER A 279 -5.54 16.59 22.21
C SER A 279 -6.46 17.51 23.03
N SER A 280 -6.47 18.82 22.75
CA SER A 280 -7.38 19.77 23.39
C SER A 280 -8.85 19.53 22.99
N GLN A 281 -9.11 19.12 21.75
CA GLN A 281 -10.46 18.79 21.29
C GLN A 281 -11.00 17.55 22.00
N LEU A 282 -10.15 16.54 22.20
CA LEU A 282 -10.51 15.34 22.98
C LEU A 282 -10.87 15.68 24.44
N GLN A 283 -10.15 16.62 25.05
CA GLN A 283 -10.43 17.07 26.43
C GLN A 283 -11.77 17.80 26.57
N MET A 284 -12.35 18.27 25.47
CA MET A 284 -13.63 19.00 25.45
C MET A 284 -14.82 18.13 25.07
N CYS A 285 -14.62 16.87 24.72
CA CYS A 285 -15.71 15.98 24.30
C CYS A 285 -16.65 15.64 25.47
N GLU A 286 -17.96 15.69 25.24
CA GLU A 286 -18.95 15.38 26.29
C GLU A 286 -19.45 13.93 26.20
N ASN A 287 -19.33 13.29 25.03
CA ASN A 287 -19.79 11.94 24.75
C ASN A 287 -18.78 11.16 23.87
N PHE A 288 -19.04 9.86 23.67
CA PHE A 288 -18.16 9.00 22.87
C PHE A 288 -18.27 9.22 21.35
N ASP A 289 -19.43 9.66 20.86
CA ASP A 289 -19.62 9.91 19.43
C ASP A 289 -18.70 11.05 18.96
N ASP A 290 -18.54 12.09 19.78
CA ASP A 290 -17.59 13.18 19.54
C ASP A 290 -16.14 12.68 19.49
N VAL A 291 -15.75 11.85 20.47
CA VAL A 291 -14.41 11.26 20.54
C VAL A 291 -14.11 10.43 19.31
N ILE A 292 -15.05 9.55 18.92
CA ILE A 292 -14.91 8.68 17.74
C ILE A 292 -14.89 9.52 16.46
N GLY A 293 -15.69 10.59 16.37
CA GLY A 293 -15.71 11.52 15.24
C GLY A 293 -14.37 12.23 15.03
N ILE A 294 -13.76 12.71 16.11
CA ILE A 294 -12.42 13.33 16.09
C ILE A 294 -11.37 12.30 15.66
N ILE A 295 -11.31 11.14 16.33
CA ILE A 295 -10.33 10.10 16.01
C ILE A 295 -10.44 9.67 14.55
N LYS A 296 -11.65 9.42 14.04
CA LYS A 296 -11.87 9.06 12.63
C LYS A 296 -11.35 10.13 11.67
N THR A 297 -11.62 11.40 11.96
CA THR A 297 -11.19 12.52 11.12
C THR A 297 -9.67 12.61 11.06
N TYR A 298 -9.00 12.54 12.21
CA TYR A 298 -7.54 12.64 12.28
C TYR A 298 -6.84 11.38 11.77
N ARG A 299 -7.39 10.19 12.02
CA ARG A 299 -6.91 8.93 11.44
C ARG A 299 -6.90 9.02 9.92
N ARG A 300 -7.99 9.50 9.30
CA ARG A 300 -8.05 9.70 7.85
C ARG A 300 -6.94 10.62 7.36
N GLN A 301 -6.74 11.76 8.02
CA GLN A 301 -5.67 12.69 7.65
C GLN A 301 -4.27 12.06 7.76
N VAL A 302 -4.01 11.29 8.82
CA VAL A 302 -2.72 10.59 9.00
C VAL A 302 -2.52 9.55 7.90
N LEU A 303 -3.49 8.69 7.65
CA LEU A 303 -3.38 7.64 6.64
C LEU A 303 -3.24 8.22 5.22
N THR A 304 -3.97 9.30 4.89
CA THR A 304 -3.79 10.01 3.61
C THR A 304 -2.39 10.61 3.48
N ALA A 305 -1.90 11.30 4.52
CA ALA A 305 -0.56 11.88 4.50
C ALA A 305 0.53 10.80 4.38
N TRP A 306 0.37 9.68 5.08
CA TRP A 306 1.31 8.57 5.00
C TRP A 306 1.24 7.87 3.63
N TYR A 307 0.05 7.70 3.04
CA TYR A 307 -0.12 7.20 1.67
C TYR A 307 0.64 8.08 0.66
N HIS A 308 0.45 9.41 0.69
CA HIS A 308 1.18 10.31 -0.21
C HIS A 308 2.69 10.23 -0.01
N HIS A 309 3.15 10.15 1.25
CA HIS A 309 4.56 9.95 1.55
C HIS A 309 5.10 8.64 0.93
N LEU A 310 4.44 7.51 1.18
CA LEU A 310 4.86 6.22 0.62
C LEU A 310 4.84 6.22 -0.90
N GLN A 311 3.83 6.85 -1.51
CA GLN A 311 3.73 7.00 -2.95
C GLN A 311 4.93 7.79 -3.49
N LEU A 312 5.21 8.97 -2.93
CA LEU A 312 6.34 9.81 -3.32
C LEU A 312 7.66 9.05 -3.25
N ILE A 313 7.93 8.35 -2.14
CA ILE A 313 9.17 7.60 -1.97
C ILE A 313 9.28 6.47 -3.01
N SER A 314 8.19 5.75 -3.26
CA SER A 314 8.21 4.64 -4.23
C SER A 314 8.33 5.11 -5.69
N GLU A 315 7.73 6.26 -6.01
CA GLU A 315 7.45 6.75 -7.38
C GLU A 315 8.12 8.12 -7.63
N PHE A 316 9.18 8.47 -6.90
CA PHE A 316 9.77 9.81 -6.92
C PHE A 316 10.18 10.28 -8.33
N ASP A 317 10.81 9.39 -9.10
CA ASP A 317 11.25 9.69 -10.47
C ASP A 317 10.07 10.01 -11.39
N ASP A 318 8.99 9.24 -11.27
CA ASP A 318 7.76 9.43 -12.05
C ASP A 318 7.04 10.73 -11.62
N PHE A 319 7.06 11.04 -10.33
CA PHE A 319 6.57 12.31 -9.79
C PHE A 319 7.34 13.50 -10.38
N LEU A 320 8.68 13.46 -10.38
CA LEU A 320 9.50 14.52 -10.96
C LEU A 320 9.23 14.72 -12.45
N VAL A 321 9.06 13.64 -13.22
CA VAL A 321 8.70 13.71 -14.64
C VAL A 321 7.33 14.37 -14.84
N MET A 322 6.33 13.97 -14.05
CA MET A 322 5.01 14.60 -14.09
C MET A 322 5.10 16.11 -13.81
N ILE A 323 5.81 16.52 -12.75
CA ILE A 323 5.99 17.93 -12.41
C ILE A 323 6.70 18.68 -13.54
N ARG A 324 7.76 18.10 -14.12
CA ARG A 324 8.47 18.68 -15.26
C ARG A 324 7.54 18.94 -16.44
N ASN A 325 6.70 17.96 -16.78
CA ASN A 325 5.75 18.07 -17.87
C ASN A 325 4.70 19.16 -17.61
N VAL A 326 4.19 19.26 -16.38
CA VAL A 326 3.26 20.32 -15.98
C VAL A 326 3.92 21.69 -16.14
N VAL A 327 5.18 21.84 -15.73
CA VAL A 327 5.94 23.10 -15.89
C VAL A 327 6.11 23.47 -17.36
N LEU A 328 6.46 22.51 -18.23
CA LEU A 328 6.57 22.73 -19.67
C LEU A 328 5.22 23.16 -20.29
N ILE A 329 4.12 22.53 -19.87
CA ILE A 329 2.77 22.92 -20.32
C ILE A 329 2.47 24.37 -19.93
N ILE A 330 2.81 24.80 -18.71
CA ILE A 330 2.59 26.18 -18.26
C ILE A 330 3.36 27.18 -19.14
N GLN A 331 4.58 26.82 -19.59
CA GLN A 331 5.41 27.68 -20.46
C GLN A 331 4.82 27.85 -21.87
N GLU A 332 4.16 26.82 -22.40
CA GLU A 332 3.57 26.82 -23.74
C GLU A 332 2.16 27.44 -23.78
N LEU A 333 1.49 27.55 -22.62
CA LEU A 333 0.17 28.15 -22.53
C LEU A 333 0.24 29.70 -22.61
N PRO A 334 -0.69 30.36 -23.32
CA PRO A 334 -0.75 31.81 -23.37
C PRO A 334 -0.89 32.42 -21.98
N ASN A 335 -0.09 33.48 -21.74
CA ASN A 335 -0.12 34.24 -20.50
C ASN A 335 -1.55 34.72 -20.19
N SER A 336 -1.99 34.49 -18.95
CA SER A 336 -3.31 34.87 -18.44
C SER A 336 -4.50 34.08 -19.01
N SER A 337 -4.25 32.97 -19.71
CA SER A 337 -5.34 32.04 -20.06
C SER A 337 -5.87 31.31 -18.83
N LYS A 338 -7.18 31.04 -18.77
CA LYS A 338 -7.79 30.24 -17.70
C LYS A 338 -7.11 28.88 -17.53
N HIS A 339 -6.69 28.26 -18.64
CA HIS A 339 -5.94 27.01 -18.62
C HIS A 339 -4.57 27.15 -17.94
N GLN A 340 -3.85 28.25 -18.17
CA GLN A 340 -2.57 28.50 -17.50
C GLN A 340 -2.77 28.70 -15.98
N ILE A 341 -3.80 29.45 -15.56
CA ILE A 341 -4.12 29.65 -14.15
C ILE A 341 -4.42 28.32 -13.47
N ASN A 342 -5.34 27.53 -14.02
CA ASN A 342 -5.71 26.22 -13.47
C ASN A 342 -4.50 25.27 -13.39
N THR A 343 -3.62 25.29 -14.39
CA THR A 343 -2.43 24.42 -14.41
C THR A 343 -1.40 24.86 -13.36
N ARG A 344 -1.26 26.17 -13.13
CA ARG A 344 -0.41 26.74 -12.06
C ARG A 344 -0.94 26.40 -10.67
N GLU A 345 -2.26 26.48 -10.46
CA GLU A 345 -2.91 26.08 -9.22
C GLU A 345 -2.75 24.57 -8.97
N PHE A 346 -2.92 23.76 -10.01
CA PHE A 346 -2.68 22.32 -9.95
C PHE A 346 -1.24 21.99 -9.56
N LEU A 347 -0.25 22.63 -10.18
CA LEU A 347 1.16 22.46 -9.83
C LEU A 347 1.42 22.81 -8.36
N GLN A 348 0.95 23.98 -7.92
CA GLN A 348 1.12 24.41 -6.54
C GLN A 348 0.49 23.44 -5.54
N ALA A 349 -0.77 23.05 -5.78
CA ALA A 349 -1.48 22.11 -4.92
C ALA A 349 -0.79 20.74 -4.88
N THR A 350 -0.31 20.27 -6.03
CA THR A 350 0.42 19.00 -6.12
C THR A 350 1.72 19.06 -5.33
N LEU A 351 2.56 20.08 -5.51
CA LEU A 351 3.80 20.22 -4.74
C LEU A 351 3.49 20.35 -3.24
N ALA A 352 2.49 21.14 -2.84
CA ALA A 352 2.09 21.32 -1.45
C ALA A 352 1.58 20.02 -0.78
N ASN A 353 0.90 19.15 -1.52
CA ASN A 353 0.40 17.87 -1.00
C ASN A 353 1.52 16.88 -0.66
N TYR A 354 2.66 17.00 -1.34
CA TYR A 354 3.80 16.08 -1.21
C TYR A 354 4.97 16.68 -0.41
N ALA A 355 5.07 18.00 -0.32
CA ALA A 355 6.06 18.70 0.48
C ALA A 355 5.86 18.44 1.99
N ASN A 356 6.90 17.95 2.67
CA ASN A 356 6.91 17.76 4.12
C ASN A 356 8.34 17.57 4.66
N GLU A 357 8.47 17.53 5.99
CA GLU A 357 9.77 17.42 6.68
C GLU A 357 10.24 15.98 6.94
N TYR A 358 9.45 14.97 6.55
CA TYR A 358 9.64 13.61 7.05
C TYR A 358 10.69 12.78 6.29
N SER A 359 11.05 13.20 5.07
CA SER A 359 12.11 12.57 4.25
C SER A 359 12.87 13.59 3.39
N GLU A 360 14.02 13.17 2.85
CA GLU A 360 14.84 14.00 1.96
C GLU A 360 14.13 14.26 0.61
N GLU A 361 13.39 13.27 0.11
CA GLU A 361 12.56 13.39 -1.07
C GLU A 361 11.47 14.46 -0.86
N ALA A 362 10.76 14.42 0.26
CA ALA A 362 9.70 15.38 0.56
C ALA A 362 10.23 16.79 0.84
N LYS A 363 11.40 16.91 1.50
CA LYS A 363 12.10 18.20 1.64
C LYS A 363 12.51 18.76 0.28
N SER A 364 12.95 17.91 -0.64
CA SER A 364 13.26 18.32 -2.01
C SER A 364 12.01 18.85 -2.74
N ILE A 365 10.83 18.28 -2.47
CA ILE A 365 9.56 18.82 -2.99
C ILE A 365 9.20 20.16 -2.32
N GLN A 366 9.47 20.32 -1.02
CA GLN A 366 9.32 21.61 -0.33
C GLN A 366 10.21 22.69 -0.97
N GLU A 367 11.48 22.37 -1.24
CA GLU A 367 12.38 23.31 -1.93
C GLU A 367 11.87 23.67 -3.33
N LEU A 368 11.34 22.70 -4.09
CA LEU A 368 10.72 22.95 -5.39
C LEU A 368 9.51 23.89 -5.28
N LEU A 369 8.66 23.67 -4.27
CA LEU A 369 7.52 24.53 -3.98
C LEU A 369 7.97 25.95 -3.63
N ASP A 370 8.98 26.07 -2.77
CA ASP A 370 9.51 27.36 -2.35
C ASP A 370 10.11 28.13 -3.54
N ILE A 371 10.87 27.46 -4.41
CA ILE A 371 11.37 28.05 -5.66
C ILE A 371 10.20 28.50 -6.53
N TYR A 372 9.18 27.66 -6.73
CA TYR A 372 8.02 28.00 -7.56
C TYR A 372 7.22 29.19 -7.03
N LEU A 373 7.10 29.34 -5.70
CA LEU A 373 6.38 30.44 -5.06
C LEU A 373 7.18 31.75 -5.02
N THR A 374 8.51 31.68 -4.99
CA THR A 374 9.39 32.86 -4.82
C THR A 374 10.03 33.33 -6.12
N HIS A 375 10.22 32.45 -7.10
CA HIS A 375 10.84 32.74 -8.37
C HIS A 375 9.76 32.69 -9.46
N GLU A 376 9.49 33.83 -10.11
CA GLU A 376 8.58 33.88 -11.26
C GLU A 376 9.11 33.07 -12.48
N ASN A 377 10.37 32.61 -12.43
CA ASN A 377 11.05 31.90 -13.49
C ASN A 377 10.92 30.37 -13.37
N LEU A 378 10.06 29.78 -14.22
CA LEU A 378 9.87 28.34 -14.36
C LEU A 378 11.15 27.57 -14.76
N GLY A 379 12.15 28.24 -15.36
CA GLY A 379 13.43 27.62 -15.69
C GLY A 379 14.25 27.18 -14.47
N ALA A 380 14.12 27.88 -13.33
CA ALA A 380 14.76 27.48 -12.09
C ALA A 380 14.14 26.18 -11.53
N VAL A 381 12.81 26.04 -11.66
CA VAL A 381 12.08 24.82 -11.29
C VAL A 381 12.55 23.64 -12.14
N ILE A 382 12.65 23.80 -13.46
CA ILE A 382 13.17 22.76 -14.36
C ILE A 382 14.60 22.35 -13.98
N THR A 383 15.48 23.33 -13.74
CA THR A 383 16.87 23.05 -13.37
C THR A 383 16.95 22.22 -12.09
N LYS A 384 16.15 22.55 -11.08
CA LYS A 384 16.10 21.78 -9.82
C LYS A 384 15.53 20.38 -10.04
N ILE A 385 14.50 20.22 -10.88
CA ILE A 385 13.97 18.90 -11.22
C ILE A 385 15.04 18.03 -11.89
N ASP A 386 15.77 18.56 -12.86
CA ASP A 386 16.81 17.81 -13.57
C ASP A 386 17.94 17.40 -12.60
N GLN A 387 18.31 18.26 -11.64
CA GLN A 387 19.26 17.91 -10.56
C GLN A 387 18.73 16.78 -9.67
N LEU A 388 17.46 16.84 -9.26
CA LEU A 388 16.84 15.81 -8.43
C LEU A 388 16.75 14.47 -9.17
N GLN A 389 16.42 14.49 -10.47
CA GLN A 389 16.40 13.28 -11.29
C GLN A 389 17.79 12.62 -11.36
N GLN A 390 18.85 13.41 -11.53
CA GLN A 390 20.23 12.88 -11.52
C GLN A 390 20.61 12.29 -10.15
N TYR A 391 20.20 12.93 -9.06
CA TYR A 391 20.52 12.48 -7.71
C TYR A 391 19.77 11.20 -7.32
N TYR A 392 18.47 11.11 -7.64
CA TYR A 392 17.60 10.01 -7.21
C TYR A 392 17.45 8.87 -8.23
N GLN A 393 18.15 8.93 -9.37
CA GLN A 393 18.09 7.91 -10.43
C GLN A 393 18.36 6.47 -9.93
N LEU A 394 19.14 6.32 -8.85
CA LEU A 394 19.48 5.02 -8.24
C LEU A 394 18.95 4.88 -6.81
N SER A 395 17.98 5.69 -6.40
CA SER A 395 17.35 5.57 -5.09
C SER A 395 16.70 4.21 -4.92
N GLU A 396 16.85 3.62 -3.73
CA GLU A 396 16.22 2.37 -3.32
C GLU A 396 14.70 2.50 -3.14
N GLY A 397 14.16 3.72 -3.21
CA GLY A 397 12.76 4.01 -2.95
C GLY A 397 12.39 3.68 -1.50
N LEU A 398 11.44 2.77 -1.31
CA LEU A 398 11.03 2.34 0.03
C LEU A 398 12.14 1.59 0.81
N GLY A 399 13.21 1.17 0.13
CA GLY A 399 14.29 0.38 0.72
C GLY A 399 13.92 -1.09 0.89
N GLU A 400 14.91 -1.89 1.31
CA GLU A 400 14.71 -3.31 1.57
C GLU A 400 13.52 -3.54 2.51
N GLY A 401 12.57 -4.37 2.09
CA GLY A 401 11.31 -4.69 2.76
C GLY A 401 10.41 -3.52 3.17
N GLY A 402 10.74 -2.27 2.85
CA GLY A 402 9.84 -1.12 3.07
C GLY A 402 8.48 -1.29 2.40
N GLN A 403 8.43 -2.07 1.31
CA GLN A 403 7.22 -2.61 0.68
C GLN A 403 6.19 -3.21 1.66
N ARG A 404 6.66 -3.79 2.77
CA ARG A 404 5.80 -4.39 3.81
C ARG A 404 4.94 -3.35 4.51
N VAL A 405 5.31 -2.07 4.50
CA VAL A 405 4.47 -1.02 5.13
C VAL A 405 3.18 -0.75 4.36
N LEU A 406 3.12 -1.09 3.07
CA LEU A 406 1.88 -1.02 2.30
C LEU A 406 0.86 -2.06 2.79
N ARG A 407 1.33 -3.20 3.31
CA ARG A 407 0.47 -4.15 4.05
C ARG A 407 -0.10 -3.48 5.30
N CYS A 408 0.73 -2.82 6.10
CA CYS A 408 0.28 -2.08 7.27
C CYS A 408 -0.81 -1.07 6.90
N LEU A 409 -0.57 -0.24 5.87
CA LEU A 409 -1.56 0.71 5.37
C LEU A 409 -2.89 0.04 5.00
N LYS A 410 -2.87 -1.09 4.27
CA LYS A 410 -4.10 -1.85 3.97
C LYS A 410 -4.81 -2.34 5.23
N LEU A 411 -4.07 -2.83 6.23
CA LEU A 411 -4.64 -3.27 7.50
C LEU A 411 -5.30 -2.12 8.24
N LEU A 412 -4.65 -0.95 8.29
CA LEU A 412 -5.19 0.24 8.97
C LEU A 412 -6.41 0.85 8.28
N HIS A 413 -6.60 0.60 6.98
CA HIS A 413 -7.84 0.93 6.28
C HIS A 413 -8.94 -0.10 6.54
N LYS A 414 -8.59 -1.39 6.61
CA LYS A 414 -9.59 -2.46 6.74
C LYS A 414 -10.07 -2.68 8.17
N PHE A 415 -9.22 -2.51 9.17
CA PHE A 415 -9.52 -2.78 10.57
C PHE A 415 -9.46 -1.50 11.40
N GLU A 416 -10.48 -1.29 12.23
CA GLU A 416 -10.48 -0.21 13.23
C GLU A 416 -9.41 -0.47 14.28
N THR A 417 -9.31 -1.72 14.75
CA THR A 417 -8.34 -2.15 15.76
C THR A 417 -7.46 -3.30 15.26
N PHE A 418 -6.15 -3.13 15.38
CA PHE A 418 -5.13 -4.16 15.16
C PHE A 418 -4.35 -4.41 16.46
N LEU A 419 -4.64 -5.56 17.08
CA LEU A 419 -4.01 -6.05 18.30
C LEU A 419 -2.83 -6.96 17.94
N LEU A 420 -1.64 -6.63 18.43
CA LEU A 420 -0.44 -7.46 18.30
C LEU A 420 -0.07 -8.05 19.67
N ALA A 421 -0.29 -9.35 19.84
CA ALA A 421 0.09 -10.08 21.03
C ALA A 421 1.50 -10.66 20.88
N THR A 422 2.41 -10.24 21.76
CA THR A 422 3.83 -10.63 21.76
C THR A 422 4.40 -10.61 23.17
N ASP A 423 5.43 -11.40 23.43
CA ASP A 423 6.25 -11.34 24.65
C ASP A 423 7.49 -10.45 24.48
N ASN A 424 7.71 -9.89 23.29
CA ASN A 424 8.83 -9.01 23.00
C ASN A 424 8.56 -7.56 23.48
N GLN A 425 9.16 -7.19 24.61
CA GLN A 425 9.00 -5.86 25.20
C GLN A 425 9.50 -4.71 24.30
N THR A 426 10.54 -4.94 23.48
CA THR A 426 11.05 -3.90 22.56
C THR A 426 10.00 -3.55 21.50
N VAL A 427 9.28 -4.54 21.00
CA VAL A 427 8.14 -4.33 20.09
C VAL A 427 7.00 -3.61 20.79
N LEU A 428 6.62 -4.03 22.00
CA LEU A 428 5.54 -3.39 22.77
C LEU A 428 5.85 -1.90 23.04
N ASP A 429 7.07 -1.59 23.44
CA ASP A 429 7.52 -0.21 23.67
C ASP A 429 7.50 0.61 22.38
N TYR A 430 7.84 0.00 21.25
CA TYR A 430 7.76 0.66 19.96
C TYR A 430 6.31 0.98 19.56
N LEU A 431 5.40 0.02 19.68
CA LEU A 431 3.98 0.23 19.36
C LEU A 431 3.36 1.33 20.24
N ALA A 432 3.69 1.35 21.54
CA ALA A 432 3.22 2.38 22.46
C ALA A 432 3.73 3.78 22.10
N LYS A 433 4.90 3.88 21.45
CA LYS A 433 5.41 5.14 20.90
C LYS A 433 4.84 5.43 19.50
N LEU A 434 4.52 4.43 18.69
CA LEU A 434 3.98 4.60 17.34
C LEU A 434 2.54 5.14 17.38
N ASP A 435 1.71 4.55 18.24
CA ASP A 435 0.29 4.87 18.37
C ASP A 435 -0.12 4.90 19.85
N PRO A 436 0.17 6.00 20.57
CA PRO A 436 0.01 6.07 22.02
C PRO A 436 -1.47 6.02 22.45
N ASP A 437 -1.69 5.59 23.70
CA ASP A 437 -3.01 5.56 24.32
C ASP A 437 -3.56 6.98 24.54
N LEU A 438 -4.68 7.26 23.89
CA LEU A 438 -5.36 8.54 23.91
C LEU A 438 -6.29 8.73 25.11
N ASN A 439 -6.54 7.69 25.91
CA ASN A 439 -7.46 7.77 27.07
C ASN A 439 -7.05 8.87 28.07
N ASN A 440 -5.76 9.20 28.15
CA ASN A 440 -5.24 10.25 29.02
C ASN A 440 -5.64 11.67 28.57
N TYR A 441 -6.06 11.84 27.32
CA TYR A 441 -6.56 13.11 26.79
C TYR A 441 -8.07 13.26 26.92
N LEU A 442 -8.78 12.26 27.43
CA LEU A 442 -10.22 12.30 27.60
C LEU A 442 -10.63 12.89 28.96
N PRO A 443 -11.83 13.47 29.07
CA PRO A 443 -12.42 13.83 30.35
C PRO A 443 -12.52 12.64 31.30
N PRO A 444 -12.40 12.86 32.63
CA PRO A 444 -12.43 11.77 33.62
C PRO A 444 -13.66 10.87 33.55
N ALA A 445 -14.82 11.43 33.17
CA ALA A 445 -16.06 10.68 33.04
C ALA A 445 -15.99 9.62 31.92
N LEU A 446 -15.52 10.01 30.73
CA LEU A 446 -15.38 9.12 29.57
C LEU A 446 -14.25 8.11 29.80
N ARG A 447 -13.10 8.59 30.31
CA ARG A 447 -11.96 7.73 30.66
C ARG A 447 -12.35 6.59 31.61
N LYS A 448 -13.11 6.89 32.66
CA LYS A 448 -13.55 5.90 33.65
C LYS A 448 -14.41 4.77 33.05
N ILE A 449 -15.15 5.06 31.97
CA ILE A 449 -15.95 4.04 31.28
C ILE A 449 -15.04 3.11 30.47
N LEU A 450 -14.09 3.67 29.73
CA LEU A 450 -13.11 2.88 28.94
C LEU A 450 -12.23 2.01 29.84
N ASP A 451 -11.76 2.56 30.97
CA ASP A 451 -10.96 1.84 31.95
C ASP A 451 -11.71 0.60 32.50
N LYS A 452 -13.03 0.72 32.73
CA LYS A 452 -13.86 -0.43 33.15
C LYS A 452 -13.98 -1.51 32.08
N GLN A 453 -13.98 -1.12 30.80
CA GLN A 453 -14.08 -2.03 29.66
C GLN A 453 -12.71 -2.54 29.18
N LYS A 454 -11.61 -2.06 29.77
CA LYS A 454 -10.22 -2.31 29.35
C LYS A 454 -9.92 -1.86 27.90
N ILE A 455 -10.66 -0.86 27.43
CA ILE A 455 -10.51 -0.28 26.09
C ILE A 455 -9.50 0.87 26.16
N HIS A 456 -8.57 0.87 25.22
CA HIS A 456 -7.64 1.97 24.99
C HIS A 456 -7.92 2.51 23.60
N LEU A 457 -8.14 3.82 23.51
CA LEU A 457 -8.31 4.48 22.22
C LEU A 457 -6.93 4.85 21.67
N ASN A 458 -6.71 4.54 20.41
CA ASN A 458 -5.49 4.87 19.69
C ASN A 458 -5.87 5.58 18.38
N LEU A 459 -4.97 6.36 17.80
CA LEU A 459 -5.28 7.10 16.58
C LEU A 459 -5.33 6.19 15.36
N LEU A 460 -4.36 5.27 15.26
CA LEU A 460 -4.29 4.24 14.21
C LEU A 460 -4.95 2.92 14.63
N GLY A 461 -5.43 2.83 15.87
CA GLY A 461 -6.01 1.60 16.41
C GLY A 461 -5.00 0.45 16.54
N ILE A 462 -3.69 0.74 16.59
CA ILE A 462 -2.65 -0.26 16.79
C ILE A 462 -2.39 -0.40 18.29
N ARG A 463 -2.40 -1.62 18.80
CA ARG A 463 -2.11 -1.87 20.21
C ARG A 463 -1.33 -3.16 20.43
N GLY A 464 -0.28 -3.07 21.26
CA GLY A 464 0.46 -4.23 21.76
C GLY A 464 -0.24 -4.88 22.97
N ILE A 465 -0.24 -6.20 23.02
CA ILE A 465 -0.66 -7.00 24.18
C ILE A 465 0.54 -7.81 24.67
N ASN A 466 0.89 -7.64 25.95
CA ASN A 466 2.02 -8.34 26.55
C ASN A 466 1.63 -9.77 26.97
N LEU A 467 2.15 -10.76 26.25
CA LEU A 467 1.90 -12.18 26.53
C LEU A 467 2.53 -12.68 27.84
N THR A 468 3.43 -11.92 28.46
CA THR A 468 3.93 -12.24 29.81
C THR A 468 2.90 -11.90 30.91
N VAL A 469 1.90 -11.08 30.58
CA VAL A 469 0.85 -10.62 31.51
C VAL A 469 -0.52 -11.17 31.14
N TYR A 470 -0.82 -11.28 29.84
CA TYR A 470 -2.10 -11.76 29.31
C TYR A 470 -1.94 -13.15 28.70
N SER A 471 -2.79 -14.08 29.12
CA SER A 471 -2.95 -15.37 28.44
C SER A 471 -3.60 -15.18 27.06
N PRO A 472 -3.45 -16.14 26.12
CA PRO A 472 -4.13 -16.09 24.83
C PRO A 472 -5.65 -15.91 24.93
N GLN A 473 -6.28 -16.56 25.92
CA GLN A 473 -7.72 -16.41 26.18
C GLN A 473 -8.09 -14.97 26.56
N GLN A 474 -7.28 -14.32 27.42
CA GLN A 474 -7.51 -12.93 27.79
C GLN A 474 -7.25 -11.96 26.62
N CYS A 475 -6.35 -12.31 25.69
CA CYS A 475 -6.16 -11.55 24.46
C CYS A 475 -7.41 -11.63 23.56
N LEU A 476 -8.01 -12.80 23.44
CA LEU A 476 -9.26 -13.00 22.71
C LEU A 476 -10.42 -12.23 23.35
N GLU A 477 -10.56 -12.31 24.68
CA GLU A 477 -11.57 -11.53 25.42
C GLU A 477 -11.40 -10.03 25.19
N LEU A 478 -10.15 -9.54 25.14
CA LEU A 478 -9.88 -8.15 24.81
C LEU A 478 -10.34 -7.81 23.38
N ALA A 479 -10.05 -8.66 22.40
CA ALA A 479 -10.53 -8.47 21.02
C ALA A 479 -12.06 -8.44 20.94
N ILE A 480 -12.74 -9.31 21.69
CA ILE A 480 -14.21 -9.34 21.82
C ILE A 480 -14.71 -8.04 22.44
N ASN A 481 -14.08 -7.53 23.50
CA ASN A 481 -14.46 -6.25 24.11
C ASN A 481 -14.35 -5.10 23.11
N TYR A 482 -13.29 -5.06 22.28
CA TYR A 482 -13.17 -4.06 21.21
C TYR A 482 -14.28 -4.22 20.16
N GLY A 483 -14.59 -5.45 19.75
CA GLY A 483 -15.69 -5.71 18.82
C GLY A 483 -17.03 -5.23 19.37
N GLN A 484 -17.32 -5.49 20.65
CA GLN A 484 -18.55 -5.05 21.33
C GLN A 484 -18.59 -3.54 21.55
N TYR A 485 -17.42 -2.93 21.77
CA TYR A 485 -17.28 -1.48 21.93
C TYR A 485 -17.65 -0.73 20.65
N TYR A 486 -17.18 -1.20 19.48
CA TYR A 486 -17.53 -0.54 18.22
C TYR A 486 -18.86 -1.00 17.62
N ASN A 487 -19.41 -2.12 18.11
CA ASN A 487 -20.65 -2.70 17.60
C ASN A 487 -21.64 -2.99 18.74
N HIS A 488 -22.14 -1.92 19.37
CA HIS A 488 -23.07 -1.99 20.48
C HIS A 488 -24.43 -2.62 20.13
N GLU A 489 -24.81 -2.62 18.84
CA GLU A 489 -26.12 -3.11 18.37
C GLU A 489 -26.10 -4.60 18.00
N SER A 490 -24.94 -5.17 17.64
CA SER A 490 -24.84 -6.59 17.29
C SER A 490 -24.51 -7.45 18.50
N GLN A 491 -25.40 -8.38 18.83
CA GLN A 491 -25.16 -9.36 19.90
C GLN A 491 -24.23 -10.51 19.45
N ASP A 492 -24.14 -10.77 18.14
CA ASP A 492 -23.41 -11.92 17.59
C ASP A 492 -22.18 -11.46 16.79
N LEU A 493 -21.06 -11.27 17.48
CA LEU A 493 -19.77 -11.06 16.83
C LEU A 493 -19.24 -12.38 16.25
N ARG A 494 -19.01 -12.40 14.93
CA ARG A 494 -18.42 -13.57 14.26
C ARG A 494 -16.90 -13.50 14.32
N ILE A 495 -16.32 -14.55 14.90
CA ILE A 495 -14.88 -14.70 15.11
C ILE A 495 -14.37 -15.78 14.16
N ALA A 496 -13.35 -15.47 13.37
CA ALA A 496 -12.64 -16.43 12.54
C ALA A 496 -11.18 -16.57 13.00
N PHE A 497 -10.65 -17.78 12.86
CA PHE A 497 -9.25 -18.08 13.16
C PHE A 497 -8.52 -18.51 11.89
N LEU A 498 -7.35 -17.91 11.65
CA LEU A 498 -6.56 -18.10 10.44
C LEU A 498 -5.11 -18.44 10.82
N GLN A 499 -4.71 -19.69 10.59
CA GLN A 499 -3.34 -20.15 10.86
C GLN A 499 -2.39 -19.92 9.68
N GLU A 500 -2.92 -19.83 8.48
CA GLU A 500 -2.13 -19.66 7.26
C GLU A 500 -2.87 -18.81 6.22
N PRO A 501 -2.18 -18.33 5.17
CA PRO A 501 -2.82 -17.72 4.01
C PRO A 501 -3.88 -18.61 3.34
N LEU A 502 -5.14 -18.21 3.43
CA LEU A 502 -6.26 -18.83 2.71
C LEU A 502 -6.81 -17.92 1.62
N ILE A 503 -7.39 -18.54 0.59
CA ILE A 503 -8.29 -17.88 -0.34
C ILE A 503 -9.69 -18.04 0.24
N VAL A 504 -10.34 -16.93 0.56
CA VAL A 504 -11.60 -16.94 1.28
C VAL A 504 -12.69 -16.39 0.36
N TYR A 505 -13.79 -17.13 0.23
CA TYR A 505 -14.98 -16.71 -0.51
C TYR A 505 -16.20 -16.68 0.40
N HIS A 506 -17.08 -15.70 0.22
CA HIS A 506 -18.41 -15.67 0.81
C HIS A 506 -19.44 -16.30 -0.15
#